data_AF-A0A1J5QF95-F1
#
_entry.id   AF-A0A1J5QF95-F1
#
_cell.length_a   1.000
_cell.length_b   1.000
_cell.length_c   1.000
_cell.angle_alpha   90.00
_cell.angle_beta   90.00
_cell.angle_gamma   90.00
#
_symmetry.space_group_name_H-M   'P 1'
#
loop_
_entity.id
_entity.type
_entity.pdbx_description
1 polymer ?
#
loop_
_entity_poly.entity_id
_entity_poly.type
_entity_poly.pdbx_seq_one_letter_code
_entity_poly.pdbx_strand_id
1 'polypeptide(L)'
;MGDANASIPTPQPVHYRPMFGAFGGALTATSLTFVSQAALDGGIAKHQHLRKPLVAVRNCRSVKKSDLVHNAYTPRMEVDAQTYEVRADGQLLTCEPATVLPMAQRYFLF
;
A
#
# COMPACT_ATOMS: atom_id res chain seq x y z
N MET A 1 -19.60 2.47 9.87
CA MET A 1 -21.05 2.23 9.71
C MET A 1 -21.60 1.84 11.07
N GLY A 2 -22.65 2.52 11.51
CA GLY A 2 -23.31 2.28 12.79
C GLY A 2 -24.16 1.00 12.81
N ASP A 3 -25.04 0.91 13.82
CA ASP A 3 -26.04 -0.16 13.90
C ASP A 3 -26.96 -0.15 12.66
N ALA A 4 -27.21 -1.34 12.11
CA ALA A 4 -28.06 -1.52 10.94
C ALA A 4 -29.56 -1.37 11.23
N ASN A 5 -29.98 -1.52 12.50
CA ASN A 5 -31.38 -1.37 12.92
C ASN A 5 -31.70 0.01 13.51
N ALA A 6 -30.76 0.95 13.47
CA ALA A 6 -30.97 2.32 13.94
C ALA A 6 -31.80 3.16 12.95
N SER A 7 -32.36 4.28 13.41
CA SER A 7 -33.16 5.18 12.56
C SER A 7 -32.34 5.92 11.48
N ILE A 8 -31.02 6.03 11.65
CA ILE A 8 -30.04 6.67 10.75
C ILE A 8 -28.68 5.93 10.89
N PRO A 9 -27.68 6.12 10.00
CA PRO A 9 -26.47 5.26 9.96
C PRO A 9 -25.32 5.63 10.92
N THR A 10 -25.46 6.70 11.68
CA THR A 10 -24.45 7.25 12.61
C THR A 10 -24.46 6.71 14.06
N PRO A 11 -25.54 6.12 14.60
CA PRO A 11 -25.58 5.57 15.96
C PRO A 11 -24.60 4.40 16.16
N GLN A 12 -24.09 4.28 17.38
CA GLN A 12 -23.12 3.27 17.78
C GLN A 12 -23.72 1.84 17.81
N PRO A 13 -22.91 0.78 17.66
CA PRO A 13 -21.45 0.79 17.49
C PRO A 13 -21.02 1.04 16.03
N VAL A 14 -20.18 2.06 15.85
CA VAL A 14 -19.59 2.42 14.56
C VAL A 14 -18.25 1.73 14.41
N HIS A 15 -18.18 0.82 13.44
CA HIS A 15 -16.93 0.20 12.99
C HIS A 15 -16.91 0.07 11.47
N TYR A 16 -15.76 -0.27 10.89
CA TYR A 16 -15.64 -0.55 9.46
C TYR A 16 -16.45 -1.81 9.10
N ARG A 17 -17.21 -1.73 8.00
CA ARG A 17 -18.02 -2.83 7.46
C ARG A 17 -17.85 -2.85 5.93
N PRO A 18 -17.82 -4.02 5.28
CA PRO A 18 -17.85 -4.09 3.82
C PRO A 18 -19.13 -3.46 3.26
N MET A 19 -19.01 -2.74 2.15
CA MET A 19 -20.12 -2.12 1.43
C MET A 19 -20.40 -2.88 0.12
N PHE A 20 -21.42 -2.49 -0.64
CA PHE A 20 -21.88 -3.22 -1.85
C PHE A 20 -20.77 -3.56 -2.85
N GLY A 21 -19.77 -2.69 -3.04
CA GLY A 21 -18.63 -2.94 -3.93
C GLY A 21 -17.74 -4.13 -3.51
N ALA A 22 -17.86 -4.62 -2.28
CA ALA A 22 -17.10 -5.76 -1.78
C ALA A 22 -17.80 -7.11 -2.02
N PHE A 23 -19.00 -7.14 -2.62
CA PHE A 23 -19.81 -8.35 -2.73
C PHE A 23 -20.11 -8.76 -4.18
N GLY A 24 -20.24 -10.07 -4.40
CA GLY A 24 -20.74 -10.67 -5.64
C GLY A 24 -20.05 -10.17 -6.92
N GLY A 25 -20.85 -9.90 -7.96
CA GLY A 25 -20.36 -9.39 -9.24
C GLY A 25 -19.77 -7.98 -9.14
N ALA A 26 -20.20 -7.17 -8.17
CA ALA A 26 -19.67 -5.82 -7.97
C ALA A 26 -18.19 -5.87 -7.55
N LEU A 27 -17.81 -6.80 -6.66
CA LEU A 27 -16.40 -7.03 -6.31
C LEU A 27 -15.55 -7.31 -7.54
N THR A 28 -16.04 -8.16 -8.46
CA THR A 28 -15.30 -8.50 -9.67
C THR A 28 -15.23 -7.36 -10.66
N ALA A 29 -16.28 -6.54 -10.76
CA ALA A 29 -16.35 -5.41 -11.69
C ALA A 29 -15.59 -4.17 -11.22
N THR A 30 -15.40 -4.00 -9.91
CA THR A 30 -14.81 -2.79 -9.30
C THR A 30 -13.38 -3.00 -8.77
N SER A 31 -12.76 -4.14 -9.08
CA SER A 31 -11.37 -4.43 -8.72
C SER A 31 -10.60 -5.01 -9.90
N LEU A 32 -9.27 -4.96 -9.82
CA LEU A 32 -8.38 -5.45 -10.87
C LEU A 32 -7.46 -6.53 -10.31
N THR A 33 -7.01 -7.43 -11.18
CA THR A 33 -5.87 -8.30 -10.90
C THR A 33 -4.73 -7.94 -11.83
N PHE A 34 -3.59 -7.55 -11.27
CA PHE A 34 -2.39 -7.28 -12.06
C PHE A 34 -1.68 -8.58 -12.41
N VAL A 35 -1.30 -8.74 -13.68
CA VAL A 35 -0.61 -9.93 -14.21
C VAL A 35 0.59 -9.51 -15.07
N SER A 36 1.47 -10.44 -15.44
CA SER A 36 2.48 -10.17 -16.47
C SER A 36 1.83 -10.07 -17.85
N GLN A 37 2.48 -9.33 -18.77
CA GLN A 37 2.03 -9.28 -20.17
C GLN A 37 1.93 -10.68 -20.77
N ALA A 38 2.94 -11.54 -20.55
CA ALA A 38 2.95 -12.91 -21.05
C ALA A 38 1.76 -13.76 -20.54
N ALA A 39 1.34 -13.59 -19.28
CA ALA A 39 0.19 -14.31 -18.75
C ALA A 39 -1.13 -13.82 -19.36
N LEU A 40 -1.25 -12.50 -19.58
CA LEU A 40 -2.41 -11.92 -20.25
C LEU A 40 -2.52 -12.41 -21.70
N ASP A 41 -1.41 -12.38 -22.44
CA ASP A 41 -1.32 -12.86 -23.83
C ASP A 41 -1.56 -14.37 -23.92
N GLY A 42 -1.09 -15.13 -22.92
CA GLY A 42 -1.33 -16.56 -22.75
C GLY A 42 -2.76 -16.92 -22.33
N GLY A 43 -3.69 -15.96 -22.28
CA GLY A 43 -5.11 -16.23 -22.06
C GLY A 43 -5.47 -16.73 -20.66
N ILE A 44 -4.64 -16.42 -19.64
CA ILE A 44 -4.80 -16.93 -18.27
C ILE A 44 -6.21 -16.72 -17.69
N ALA A 45 -6.89 -15.63 -18.09
CA ALA A 45 -8.27 -15.35 -17.69
C ALA A 45 -9.21 -16.52 -17.98
N LYS A 46 -9.11 -17.09 -19.18
CA LYS A 46 -9.95 -18.21 -19.61
C LYS A 46 -9.51 -19.52 -18.95
N HIS A 47 -8.21 -19.79 -18.94
CA HIS A 47 -7.66 -21.03 -18.36
C HIS A 47 -7.97 -21.20 -16.88
N GLN A 48 -8.04 -20.10 -16.13
CA GLN A 48 -8.27 -20.10 -14.69
C GLN A 48 -9.67 -19.57 -14.29
N HIS A 49 -10.57 -19.38 -15.26
CA HIS A 49 -11.93 -18.88 -15.03
C HIS A 49 -11.98 -17.58 -14.19
N LEU A 50 -11.01 -16.69 -14.41
CA LEU A 50 -10.88 -15.44 -13.66
C LEU A 50 -11.97 -14.45 -14.10
N ARG A 51 -12.62 -13.83 -13.11
CA ARG A 51 -13.75 -12.91 -13.34
C ARG A 51 -13.39 -11.43 -13.21
N LYS A 52 -12.29 -11.11 -12.50
CA LYS A 52 -11.80 -9.73 -12.39
C LYS A 52 -11.14 -9.30 -13.70
N PRO A 53 -11.29 -8.04 -14.14
CA PRO A 53 -10.48 -7.51 -15.22
C PRO A 53 -8.98 -7.66 -14.89
N LEU A 54 -8.24 -8.19 -15.86
CA LEU A 54 -6.79 -8.36 -15.75
C LEU A 54 -6.08 -7.17 -16.37
N VAL A 55 -5.05 -6.67 -15.70
CA VAL A 55 -4.20 -5.58 -16.22
C VAL A 55 -2.75 -6.04 -16.24
N ALA A 56 -2.13 -6.00 -17.42
CA ALA A 56 -0.72 -6.29 -17.55
C ALA A 56 0.13 -5.18 -16.91
N VAL A 57 1.06 -5.56 -16.04
CA VAL A 57 2.11 -4.64 -15.57
C VAL A 57 3.08 -4.33 -16.70
N ARG A 58 3.56 -3.09 -16.77
CA ARG A 58 4.46 -2.59 -17.83
C ARG A 58 5.50 -1.63 -17.27
N ASN A 59 6.57 -1.40 -18.03
CA ASN A 59 7.64 -0.43 -17.72
C ASN A 59 8.38 -0.69 -16.38
N CYS A 60 8.39 -1.93 -15.90
CA CYS A 60 9.04 -2.30 -14.63
C CYS A 60 10.57 -2.35 -14.69
N ARG A 61 11.18 -2.14 -15.86
CA ARG A 61 12.63 -2.17 -16.10
C ARG A 61 13.23 -0.80 -16.41
N SER A 62 12.38 0.18 -16.75
CA SER A 62 12.82 1.54 -17.10
C SER A 62 12.79 2.50 -15.91
N VAL A 63 12.00 2.19 -14.87
CA VAL A 63 11.89 3.03 -13.67
C VAL A 63 13.22 3.10 -12.92
N LYS A 64 13.62 4.30 -12.52
CA LYS A 64 14.87 4.63 -11.83
C LYS A 64 14.56 5.34 -10.51
N LYS A 65 15.59 5.52 -9.67
CA LYS A 65 15.49 6.31 -8.43
C LYS A 65 15.00 7.74 -8.69
N SER A 66 15.39 8.34 -9.82
CA SER A 66 14.95 9.68 -10.27
C SER A 66 13.45 9.80 -10.49
N ASP A 67 12.75 8.69 -10.73
CA ASP A 67 11.34 8.69 -11.09
C ASP A 67 10.44 8.63 -9.84
N LEU A 68 11.03 8.48 -8.64
CA LEU A 68 10.30 8.51 -7.39
C LEU A 68 9.88 9.94 -7.04
N VAL A 69 8.59 10.23 -7.21
CA VAL A 69 8.00 11.54 -6.93
C VAL A 69 8.32 11.97 -5.50
N HIS A 70 8.91 13.16 -5.37
CA HIS A 70 9.40 13.76 -4.11
C HIS A 70 10.50 12.98 -3.36
N ASN A 71 11.01 11.86 -3.89
CA ASN A 71 11.89 10.92 -3.16
C ASN A 71 13.08 10.41 -4.00
N ALA A 72 13.58 11.26 -4.89
CA ALA A 72 14.60 10.92 -5.90
C ALA A 72 16.06 11.09 -5.43
N TYR A 73 16.31 11.55 -4.20
CA TYR A 73 17.66 11.83 -3.70
C TYR A 73 18.56 10.58 -3.65
N THR A 74 19.80 10.73 -4.15
CA THR A 74 20.83 9.69 -4.23
C THR A 74 22.13 10.13 -3.56
N PRO A 75 22.17 10.21 -2.21
CA PRO A 75 23.38 10.58 -1.47
C PRO A 75 24.49 9.55 -1.64
N ARG A 76 25.75 9.98 -1.41
CA ARG A 76 26.83 9.05 -1.12
C ARG A 76 26.66 8.55 0.31
N MET A 77 26.33 7.27 0.45
CA MET A 77 26.14 6.60 1.73
C MET A 77 27.44 5.96 2.21
N GLU A 78 27.73 6.14 3.49
CA GLU A 78 28.87 5.52 4.18
C GLU A 78 28.38 4.91 5.51
N VAL A 79 28.86 3.71 5.83
CA VAL A 79 28.57 3.01 7.09
C VAL A 79 29.89 2.55 7.69
N ASP A 80 30.17 2.99 8.91
CA ASP A 80 31.36 2.57 9.64
C ASP A 80 31.20 1.12 10.12
N ALA A 81 32.19 0.26 9.84
CA ALA A 81 32.08 -1.17 10.08
C ALA A 81 32.20 -1.58 11.56
N GLN A 82 32.71 -0.68 12.42
CA GLN A 82 32.94 -0.95 13.84
C GLN A 82 31.87 -0.31 14.71
N THR A 83 31.42 0.89 14.36
CA THR A 83 30.50 1.72 15.17
C THR A 83 29.08 1.72 14.61
N TYR A 84 28.90 1.35 13.34
CA TYR A 84 27.64 1.43 12.60
C TYR A 84 27.09 2.86 12.43
N GLU A 85 27.93 3.89 12.60
CA GLU A 85 27.58 5.25 12.21
C GLU A 85 27.23 5.31 10.72
N VAL A 86 26.09 5.92 10.40
CA VAL A 86 25.62 6.11 9.04
C VAL A 86 25.82 7.57 8.63
N ARG A 87 26.45 7.79 7.48
CA ARG A 87 26.64 9.14 6.91
C ARG A 87 26.05 9.23 5.50
N ALA A 88 25.46 10.37 5.19
CA ALA A 88 25.07 10.77 3.83
C ALA A 88 25.79 12.06 3.46
N ASP A 89 26.54 12.05 2.36
CA ASP A 89 27.34 13.19 1.92
C ASP A 89 28.26 13.74 3.05
N GLY A 90 28.81 12.84 3.85
CA GLY A 90 29.68 13.11 5.01
C GLY A 90 28.94 13.51 6.30
N GLN A 91 27.64 13.80 6.23
CA GLN A 91 26.83 14.20 7.39
C GLN A 91 26.36 12.97 8.17
N LEU A 92 26.62 12.95 9.48
CA LEU A 92 26.12 11.89 10.38
C LEU A 92 24.59 11.93 10.44
N LEU A 93 23.96 10.80 10.13
CA LEU A 93 22.52 10.61 10.23
C LEU A 93 22.20 9.94 11.56
N THR A 94 21.63 10.71 12.48
CA THR A 94 21.16 10.20 13.78
C THR A 94 19.88 10.92 14.18
N CYS A 95 19.11 10.29 15.06
CA CYS A 95 17.96 10.92 15.71
C CYS A 95 17.73 10.30 17.08
N GLU A 96 17.19 11.11 17.99
CA GLU A 96 16.77 10.62 19.30
C GLU A 96 15.50 9.77 19.16
N PRO A 97 15.38 8.68 19.94
CA PRO A 97 14.18 7.87 19.94
C PRO A 97 13.00 8.66 20.54
N ALA A 98 11.85 8.64 19.86
CA ALA A 98 10.63 9.23 20.40
C ALA A 98 10.03 8.34 21.50
N THR A 99 9.67 8.94 22.65
CA THR A 99 9.02 8.23 23.76
C THR A 99 7.50 8.11 23.60
N VAL A 100 6.89 9.00 22.78
CA VAL A 100 5.46 9.03 22.46
C VAL A 100 5.30 9.45 21.00
N LEU A 101 4.34 8.84 20.30
CA LEU A 101 4.03 9.16 18.90
C LEU A 101 2.58 9.65 18.71
N PRO A 102 2.33 10.55 17.74
CA PRO A 102 0.97 10.84 17.28
C PRO A 102 0.37 9.62 16.58
N MET A 103 -0.94 9.65 16.32
CA MET A 103 -1.67 8.54 15.69
C MET A 103 -1.54 7.19 16.43
N ALA A 104 -1.34 7.21 17.76
CA ALA A 104 -1.22 6.02 18.60
C ALA A 104 -2.37 5.94 19.62
N GLN A 105 -2.07 5.99 20.93
CA GLN A 105 -2.99 5.77 22.06
C GLN A 105 -4.33 6.54 22.00
N ARG A 106 -4.42 7.64 21.24
CA ARG A 106 -5.64 8.44 21.08
C ARG A 106 -6.72 7.73 20.24
N TYR A 107 -6.34 6.92 19.26
CA TYR A 107 -7.24 6.49 18.19
C TYR A 107 -7.58 4.99 18.21
N PHE A 108 -6.83 4.18 18.94
CA PHE A 108 -6.99 2.74 19.00
C PHE A 108 -7.55 2.31 20.36
N LEU A 109 -8.50 1.39 20.34
CA LEU A 109 -9.09 0.84 21.57
C LEU A 109 -8.07 0.01 22.37
N PHE A 110 -7.14 -0.63 21.65
CA PHE A 110 -6.02 -1.41 22.17
C PHE A 110 -4.80 -1.20 21.27
#